data_AF-A0A6S7A6Y6-F1
#
_entry.id   AF-A0A6S7A6Y6-F1
#
_cell.length_a   1.000
_cell.length_b   1.000
_cell.length_c   1.000
_cell.angle_alpha   90.00
_cell.angle_beta   90.00
_cell.angle_gamma   90.00
#
_symmetry.space_group_name_H-M   'P 1'
#
loop_
_entity.id
_entity.type
_entity.pdbx_description
1 polymer ?
#
loop_
_entity_poly.entity_id
_entity_poly.type
_entity_poly.pdbx_seq_one_letter_code
_entity_poly.pdbx_strand_id
1 'polypeptide(L)'
;MAHPMKRRPLLLSLGLGLLMAAPLRALASADRNALIRQVYAMPPQSIPYNAQHAALMRLLRVQWMPVESGAPGIDFEQPLLGGRDTLAIARNALKTSDDALVLRRMAELCRWVPRYVASLGALAPGQYAVPAEMKEAFGFPESGVDALGRFTLRPQHLTLLRAAVWHEAGPSELEAVLREGERFWPMPYIDGKRPYGNASYIQVDMAALLGEPYPLDAKGYAITAPAKDARLAKLHHETLAALQVFLAHASAGKSTRSGHPRRGG
;
A
#
# COMPACT_ATOMS: atom_id res chain seq x y z
N MET A 1 69.98 -16.42 57.02
CA MET A 1 68.84 -17.27 57.41
C MET A 1 68.27 -17.85 56.11
N ALA A 2 68.65 -19.06 55.69
CA ALA A 2 67.97 -20.34 56.01
C ALA A 2 66.44 -20.22 55.78
N HIS A 3 65.77 -20.91 54.85
CA HIS A 3 65.92 -22.28 54.35
C HIS A 3 65.29 -22.42 52.93
N PRO A 4 65.60 -23.51 52.20
CA PRO A 4 65.21 -23.77 50.80
C PRO A 4 63.88 -24.56 50.70
N MET A 5 63.60 -25.12 49.50
CA MET A 5 62.57 -26.12 49.11
C MET A 5 61.48 -25.53 48.20
N LYS A 6 60.97 -26.19 47.15
CA LYS A 6 61.15 -27.53 46.58
C LYS A 6 60.57 -27.46 45.16
N ARG A 7 61.30 -27.92 44.15
CA ARG A 7 60.71 -28.31 42.86
C ARG A 7 60.05 -29.67 43.04
N ARG A 8 58.79 -29.81 42.62
CA ARG A 8 58.25 -31.07 42.07
C ARG A 8 57.21 -30.76 40.98
N PRO A 9 57.19 -31.56 39.89
CA PRO A 9 56.33 -31.37 38.73
C PRO A 9 54.98 -32.05 38.93
N LEU A 10 53.99 -31.76 38.09
CA LEU A 10 53.25 -32.75 37.27
C LEU A 10 51.93 -32.20 36.72
N LEU A 11 51.69 -32.63 35.47
CA LEU A 11 50.41 -32.93 34.84
C LEU A 11 49.61 -31.76 34.25
N LEU A 12 49.87 -31.57 32.95
CA LEU A 12 48.84 -31.28 31.96
C LEU A 12 47.59 -32.12 32.25
N SER A 13 46.47 -31.45 32.47
CA SER A 13 45.15 -32.02 32.18
C SER A 13 44.46 -31.05 31.22
N LEU A 14 44.36 -31.46 29.95
CA LEU A 14 43.45 -30.87 28.99
C LEU A 14 42.02 -31.13 29.48
N GLY A 15 41.42 -30.15 30.14
CA GLY A 15 39.98 -30.09 30.30
C GLY A 15 39.36 -29.63 28.99
N LEU A 16 38.92 -30.57 28.16
CA LEU A 16 37.97 -30.32 27.06
C LEU A 16 36.65 -29.85 27.70
N GLY A 17 36.55 -28.55 27.98
CA GLY A 17 35.30 -27.91 28.32
C GLY A 17 34.42 -27.92 27.08
N LEU A 18 33.42 -28.79 27.05
CA LEU A 18 32.28 -28.68 26.14
C LEU A 18 31.64 -27.31 26.37
N LEU A 19 32.05 -26.32 25.58
CA LEU A 19 31.17 -25.23 25.21
C LEU A 19 30.02 -25.88 24.45
N MET A 20 28.90 -26.08 25.16
CA MET A 20 27.59 -26.22 24.54
C MET A 20 27.33 -24.90 23.81
N ALA A 21 27.88 -24.79 22.61
CA ALA A 21 27.45 -23.84 21.62
C ALA A 21 25.99 -24.20 21.34
N ALA A 22 25.07 -23.57 22.08
CA ALA A 22 23.73 -23.40 21.60
C ALA A 22 23.86 -22.93 20.15
N PRO A 23 23.15 -23.54 19.18
CA PRO A 23 23.14 -22.97 17.86
C PRO A 23 22.49 -21.60 18.04
N LEU A 24 23.32 -20.55 18.08
CA LEU A 24 22.98 -19.28 17.48
C LEU A 24 22.64 -19.65 16.05
N ARG A 25 21.37 -20.05 15.84
CA ARG A 25 20.68 -19.72 14.60
C ARG A 25 20.89 -18.22 14.52
N ALA A 26 21.93 -17.82 13.79
CA ALA A 26 21.87 -16.59 13.04
C ALA A 26 20.45 -16.62 12.47
N LEU A 27 19.59 -15.73 12.97
CA LEU A 27 18.26 -15.53 12.44
C LEU A 27 18.54 -15.20 10.98
N ALA A 28 18.47 -16.23 10.12
CA ALA A 28 18.65 -16.04 8.70
C ALA A 28 17.65 -14.96 8.35
N SER A 29 18.14 -13.81 7.90
CA SER A 29 17.29 -12.73 7.41
C SER A 29 16.27 -13.39 6.50
N ALA A 30 14.99 -13.30 6.83
CA ALA A 30 13.98 -14.01 6.09
C ALA A 30 14.13 -13.63 4.60
N ASP A 31 14.20 -14.62 3.72
CA ASP A 31 14.35 -14.34 2.29
C ASP A 31 13.11 -13.55 1.83
N ARG A 32 13.31 -12.23 1.67
CA ARG A 32 12.30 -11.26 1.28
C ARG A 32 11.60 -11.70 0.00
N ASN A 33 12.37 -12.14 -0.99
CA ASN A 33 11.84 -12.48 -2.30
C ASN A 33 11.00 -13.76 -2.21
N ALA A 34 11.45 -14.77 -1.45
CA ALA A 34 10.67 -15.98 -1.20
C ALA A 34 9.35 -15.67 -0.46
N LEU A 35 9.38 -14.80 0.57
CA LEU A 35 8.18 -14.40 1.31
C LEU A 35 7.18 -13.63 0.44
N ILE A 36 7.65 -12.68 -0.37
CA ILE A 36 6.76 -11.94 -1.27
C ILE A 36 6.13 -12.90 -2.28
N ARG A 37 6.90 -13.80 -2.90
CA ARG A 37 6.35 -14.83 -3.81
C ARG A 37 5.31 -15.69 -3.13
N GLN A 38 5.54 -16.10 -1.88
CA GLN A 38 4.57 -16.89 -1.12
C GLN A 38 3.24 -16.15 -0.97
N VAL A 39 3.26 -14.84 -0.67
CA VAL A 39 2.03 -14.04 -0.55
C VAL A 39 1.35 -13.87 -1.91
N TYR A 40 2.11 -13.61 -2.98
CA TYR A 40 1.54 -13.45 -4.32
C TYR A 40 1.00 -14.74 -4.94
N ALA A 41 1.43 -15.90 -4.45
CA ALA A 41 0.86 -17.19 -4.80
C ALA A 41 -0.49 -17.48 -4.10
N MET A 42 -0.86 -16.71 -3.07
CA MET A 42 -2.13 -16.87 -2.37
C MET A 42 -3.28 -16.23 -3.17
N PRO A 43 -4.48 -16.84 -3.19
CA PRO A 43 -5.67 -16.16 -3.69
C PRO A 43 -5.93 -14.87 -2.91
N PRO A 44 -6.19 -13.71 -3.54
CA PRO A 44 -6.31 -12.42 -2.84
C PRO A 44 -7.39 -12.42 -1.75
N GLN A 45 -8.46 -13.20 -1.91
CA GLN A 45 -9.55 -13.30 -0.94
C GLN A 45 -9.16 -14.06 0.33
N SER A 46 -8.08 -14.86 0.28
CA SER A 46 -7.59 -15.67 1.40
C SER A 46 -6.65 -14.91 2.33
N ILE A 47 -6.10 -13.79 1.88
CA ILE A 47 -5.26 -12.94 2.71
C ILE A 47 -6.15 -12.29 3.77
N PRO A 48 -5.87 -12.42 5.08
CA PRO A 48 -6.69 -11.81 6.12
C PRO A 48 -6.41 -10.31 6.23
N TYR A 49 -7.44 -9.52 6.58
CA TYR A 49 -7.26 -8.12 6.97
C TYR A 49 -7.33 -8.01 8.50
N ASN A 50 -6.42 -7.26 9.11
CA ASN A 50 -6.36 -7.09 10.56
C ASN A 50 -5.81 -5.71 10.95
N ALA A 51 -5.66 -5.47 12.25
CA ALA A 51 -5.16 -4.19 12.77
C ALA A 51 -3.76 -3.80 12.28
N GLN A 52 -2.88 -4.78 11.99
CA GLN A 52 -1.55 -4.53 11.45
C GLN A 52 -1.63 -3.98 10.02
N HIS A 53 -2.50 -4.57 9.18
CA HIS A 53 -2.78 -4.02 7.85
C HIS A 53 -3.37 -2.62 7.93
N ALA A 54 -4.29 -2.37 8.86
CA ALA A 54 -4.87 -1.05 9.06
C ALA A 54 -3.84 -0.01 9.53
N ALA A 55 -2.84 -0.41 10.33
CA ALA A 55 -1.76 0.47 10.73
C ALA A 55 -0.88 0.86 9.52
N LEU A 56 -0.49 -0.12 8.70
CA LEU A 56 0.33 0.12 7.52
C LEU A 56 -0.41 0.88 6.41
N MET A 57 -1.69 0.60 6.19
CA MET A 57 -2.52 1.28 5.18
C MET A 57 -2.53 2.80 5.35
N ARG A 58 -2.57 3.27 6.60
CA ARG A 58 -2.56 4.71 6.94
C ARG A 58 -1.22 5.39 6.66
N LEU A 59 -0.16 4.60 6.57
CA LEU A 59 1.18 5.07 6.26
C LEU A 59 1.45 5.02 4.77
N LEU A 60 0.54 4.54 3.92
CA LEU A 60 0.81 4.48 2.48
C LEU A 60 1.02 5.88 1.89
N ARG A 61 2.05 5.97 1.07
CA ARG A 61 2.43 7.13 0.27
C ARG A 61 1.91 6.98 -1.14
N VAL A 62 1.21 7.99 -1.66
CA VAL A 62 0.76 8.00 -3.06
C VAL A 62 1.75 8.74 -3.96
N GLN A 63 1.71 8.42 -5.25
CA GLN A 63 2.40 9.16 -6.30
C GLN A 63 1.54 9.26 -7.56
N TRP A 64 1.82 10.25 -8.42
CA TRP A 64 1.22 10.30 -9.75
C TRP A 64 2.00 9.39 -10.70
N MET A 65 1.32 8.45 -11.34
CA MET A 65 1.89 7.61 -12.38
C MET A 65 1.67 8.31 -13.73
N PRO A 66 2.71 8.81 -14.43
CA PRO A 66 2.55 9.67 -15.60
C PRO A 66 2.32 8.90 -16.91
N VAL A 67 1.77 7.68 -16.85
CA VAL A 67 1.53 6.86 -18.06
C VAL A 67 0.28 7.37 -18.78
N GLU A 68 0.41 7.84 -20.02
CA GLU A 68 -0.69 8.33 -20.87
C GLU A 68 -1.45 9.50 -20.22
N SER A 69 -2.70 9.32 -19.78
CA SER A 69 -3.46 10.34 -19.05
C SER A 69 -2.97 10.50 -17.60
N GLY A 70 -2.29 9.47 -17.12
CA GLY A 70 -1.84 9.32 -15.75
C GLY A 70 -2.96 8.89 -14.81
N ALA A 71 -2.55 8.45 -13.62
CA ALA A 71 -3.45 8.08 -12.55
C ALA A 71 -2.73 8.11 -11.20
N PRO A 72 -3.46 8.25 -10.09
CA PRO A 72 -2.85 8.07 -8.78
C PRO A 72 -2.45 6.60 -8.57
N GLY A 73 -1.31 6.38 -7.93
CA GLY A 73 -0.83 5.06 -7.53
C GLY A 73 -0.17 5.11 -6.16
N ILE A 74 0.27 3.95 -5.67
CA ILE A 74 1.12 3.88 -4.48
C ILE A 74 2.59 4.02 -4.91
N ASP A 75 3.37 4.74 -4.13
CA ASP A 75 4.83 4.82 -4.33
C ASP A 75 5.43 3.42 -4.20
N PHE A 76 5.97 2.87 -5.30
CA PHE A 76 6.49 1.51 -5.33
C PHE A 76 7.93 1.43 -4.77
N GLU A 77 8.64 2.55 -4.67
CA GLU A 77 10.02 2.62 -4.19
C GLU A 77 10.07 2.97 -2.69
N GLN A 78 9.15 3.82 -2.23
CA GLN A 78 9.02 4.27 -0.85
C GLN A 78 7.55 4.26 -0.44
N PRO A 79 6.93 3.08 -0.33
CA PRO A 79 5.49 2.97 -0.14
C PRO A 79 4.96 3.53 1.16
N LEU A 80 5.81 3.75 2.16
CA LEU A 80 5.40 4.25 3.47
C LEU A 80 5.91 5.67 3.72
N LEU A 81 5.06 6.50 4.31
CA LEU A 81 5.40 7.79 4.89
C LEU A 81 6.35 7.59 6.09
N GLY A 82 7.25 8.55 6.31
CA GLY A 82 8.20 8.54 7.44
C GLY A 82 9.67 8.32 7.07
N GLY A 83 10.00 8.22 5.76
CA GLY A 83 11.38 8.17 5.28
C GLY A 83 11.65 7.03 4.30
N ARG A 84 12.93 6.80 3.99
CA ARG A 84 13.37 5.84 2.95
C ARG A 84 13.42 4.38 3.44
N ASP A 85 13.55 4.16 4.74
CA ASP A 85 13.63 2.82 5.32
C ASP A 85 12.23 2.25 5.61
N THR A 86 11.64 1.67 4.56
CA THR A 86 10.29 1.09 4.61
C THR A 86 10.16 0.01 5.69
N LEU A 87 11.20 -0.82 5.89
CA LEU A 87 11.13 -1.90 6.87
C LEU A 87 11.23 -1.39 8.31
N ALA A 88 12.04 -0.37 8.58
CA ALA A 88 12.06 0.27 9.90
C ALA A 88 10.73 0.95 10.23
N ILE A 89 10.12 1.65 9.27
CA ILE A 89 8.80 2.26 9.45
C ILE A 89 7.75 1.19 9.74
N ALA A 90 7.74 0.10 8.97
CA ALA A 90 6.81 -0.99 9.17
C ALA A 90 7.04 -1.69 10.53
N ARG A 91 8.28 -1.97 10.94
CA ARG A 91 8.59 -2.51 12.28
C ARG A 91 8.00 -1.64 13.40
N ASN A 92 8.21 -0.33 13.30
CA ASN A 92 7.70 0.63 14.29
C ASN A 92 6.16 0.65 14.33
N ALA A 93 5.52 0.68 13.16
CA ALA A 93 4.06 0.67 13.05
C ALA A 93 3.43 -0.63 13.59
N LEU A 94 4.10 -1.76 13.35
CA LEU A 94 3.67 -3.09 13.79
C LEU A 94 4.09 -3.41 15.22
N LYS A 95 4.96 -2.59 15.83
CA LYS A 95 5.55 -2.79 17.17
C LYS A 95 6.19 -4.18 17.31
N THR A 96 6.99 -4.56 16.33
CA THR A 96 7.64 -5.87 16.28
C THR A 96 9.07 -5.78 15.79
N SER A 97 9.90 -6.73 16.22
CA SER A 97 11.24 -6.98 15.68
C SER A 97 11.29 -8.22 14.77
N ASP A 98 10.14 -8.84 14.49
CA ASP A 98 10.03 -9.99 13.59
C ASP A 98 10.01 -9.52 12.13
N ASP A 99 11.18 -9.57 11.47
CA ASP A 99 11.33 -9.17 10.08
C ASP A 99 10.51 -10.02 9.11
N ALA A 100 10.32 -11.32 9.38
CA ALA A 100 9.51 -12.19 8.52
C ALA A 100 8.04 -11.76 8.53
N LEU A 101 7.53 -11.41 9.72
CA LEU A 101 6.19 -10.85 9.87
C LEU A 101 6.06 -9.49 9.15
N VAL A 102 7.05 -8.60 9.28
CA VAL A 102 7.04 -7.29 8.63
C VAL A 102 7.01 -7.42 7.12
N LEU A 103 7.90 -8.24 6.56
CA LEU A 103 7.98 -8.52 5.12
C LEU A 103 6.66 -9.10 4.60
N ARG A 104 6.11 -10.09 5.31
CA ARG A 104 4.81 -10.68 4.96
C ARG A 104 3.70 -9.64 4.98
N ARG A 105 3.58 -8.82 6.03
CA ARG A 105 2.54 -7.79 6.15
C ARG A 105 2.64 -6.71 5.08
N MET A 106 3.86 -6.34 4.68
CA MET A 106 4.07 -5.42 3.57
C MET A 106 3.67 -6.04 2.23
N ALA A 107 4.00 -7.31 1.98
CA ALA A 107 3.56 -8.00 0.77
C ALA A 107 2.03 -8.16 0.72
N GLU A 108 1.40 -8.50 1.85
CA GLU A 108 -0.05 -8.59 1.99
C GLU A 108 -0.72 -7.22 1.80
N LEU A 109 -0.10 -6.14 2.28
CA LEU A 109 -0.57 -4.77 2.08
C LEU A 109 -0.65 -4.44 0.58
N CYS A 110 0.35 -4.82 -0.22
CA CYS A 110 0.33 -4.61 -1.67
C CYS A 110 -0.92 -5.23 -2.30
N ARG A 111 -1.30 -6.45 -1.87
CA ARG A 111 -2.51 -7.14 -2.34
C ARG A 111 -3.81 -6.55 -1.81
N TRP A 112 -3.76 -5.85 -0.69
CA TRP A 112 -4.95 -5.32 -0.02
C TRP A 112 -5.44 -3.98 -0.56
N VAL A 113 -4.54 -3.12 -1.07
CA VAL A 113 -4.89 -1.75 -1.50
C VAL A 113 -6.10 -1.70 -2.43
N PRO A 114 -6.20 -2.49 -3.52
CA PRO A 114 -7.30 -2.36 -4.47
C PRO A 114 -8.64 -2.67 -3.81
N ARG A 115 -8.72 -3.80 -3.08
CA ARG A 115 -9.94 -4.21 -2.37
C ARG A 115 -10.30 -3.26 -1.23
N TYR A 116 -9.29 -2.72 -0.55
CA TYR A 116 -9.47 -1.74 0.51
C TYR A 116 -10.14 -0.47 -0.02
N VAL A 117 -9.57 0.10 -1.09
CA VAL A 117 -10.09 1.29 -1.74
C VAL A 117 -11.44 1.01 -2.41
N ALA A 118 -11.65 -0.15 -3.04
CA ALA A 118 -12.89 -0.48 -3.74
C ALA A 118 -14.08 -0.77 -2.81
N SER A 119 -13.86 -1.40 -1.65
CA SER A 119 -14.98 -1.97 -0.88
C SER A 119 -14.86 -1.99 0.65
N LEU A 120 -13.66 -2.10 1.21
CA LEU A 120 -13.52 -2.35 2.66
C LEU A 120 -13.37 -1.07 3.48
N GLY A 121 -12.51 -0.15 3.05
CA GLY A 121 -12.30 1.13 3.72
C GLY A 121 -13.56 1.99 3.62
N ALA A 122 -13.89 2.72 4.67
CA ALA A 122 -14.99 3.68 4.71
C ALA A 122 -14.48 5.02 5.23
N LEU A 123 -14.84 6.08 4.51
CA LEU A 123 -14.55 7.47 4.86
C LEU A 123 -15.69 8.34 4.34
N ALA A 124 -16.26 9.18 5.20
CA ALA A 124 -17.31 10.10 4.79
C ALA A 124 -16.71 11.29 4.02
N PRO A 125 -17.46 11.92 3.09
CA PRO A 125 -17.11 13.23 2.57
C PRO A 125 -16.87 14.24 3.71
N GLY A 126 -15.93 15.16 3.52
CA GLY A 126 -15.53 16.11 4.55
C GLY A 126 -14.16 16.72 4.30
N GLN A 127 -13.72 17.57 5.22
CA GLN A 127 -12.42 18.24 5.13
C GLN A 127 -11.38 17.53 5.99
N TYR A 128 -10.34 16.99 5.35
CA TYR A 128 -9.31 16.19 6.00
C TYR A 128 -7.95 16.85 5.88
N ALA A 129 -7.11 16.67 6.90
CA ALA A 129 -5.70 17.02 6.78
C ALA A 129 -4.99 16.00 5.91
N VAL A 130 -4.17 16.49 4.99
CA VAL A 130 -3.20 15.67 4.26
C VAL A 130 -1.99 15.40 5.19
N PRO A 131 -1.37 14.21 5.16
CA PRO A 131 -0.13 13.97 5.89
C PRO A 131 0.93 15.04 5.60
N ALA A 132 1.64 15.50 6.63
CA ALA A 132 2.53 16.65 6.53
C ALA A 132 3.67 16.41 5.52
N GLU A 133 4.16 15.18 5.45
CA GLU A 133 5.20 14.69 4.54
C GLU A 133 4.77 14.70 3.06
N MET A 134 3.48 14.89 2.79
CA MET A 134 2.92 14.94 1.45
C MET A 134 2.60 16.35 0.97
N LYS A 135 2.79 17.38 1.80
CA LYS A 135 2.45 18.78 1.45
C LYS A 135 3.09 19.22 0.12
N GLU A 136 4.38 18.94 -0.06
CA GLU A 136 5.10 19.30 -1.28
C GLU A 136 4.57 18.56 -2.52
N ALA A 137 4.19 17.28 -2.36
CA ALA A 137 3.64 16.48 -3.44
C ALA A 137 2.29 17.01 -3.96
N PHE A 138 1.61 17.88 -3.20
CA PHE A 138 0.35 18.52 -3.57
C PHE A 138 0.47 20.02 -3.83
N GLY A 139 1.69 20.55 -3.96
CA GLY A 139 1.96 21.98 -4.20
C GLY A 139 1.56 22.49 -5.59
N PHE A 140 0.72 21.78 -6.34
CA PHE A 140 0.23 22.17 -7.67
C PHE A 140 -1.26 22.56 -7.62
N PRO A 141 -1.72 23.53 -8.45
CA PRO A 141 -3.06 24.11 -8.33
C PRO A 141 -4.22 23.12 -8.43
N GLU A 142 -4.06 22.07 -9.22
CA GLU A 142 -5.09 21.07 -9.50
C GLU A 142 -5.20 19.98 -8.42
N SER A 143 -4.34 19.99 -7.40
CA SER A 143 -4.34 18.98 -6.33
C SER A 143 -5.61 19.05 -5.46
N GLY A 144 -6.24 20.23 -5.38
CA GLY A 144 -7.38 20.51 -4.51
C GLY A 144 -7.01 20.64 -3.02
N VAL A 145 -5.72 20.64 -2.68
CA VAL A 145 -5.22 20.85 -1.31
C VAL A 145 -5.09 22.35 -1.04
N ASP A 146 -5.65 22.82 0.06
CA ASP A 146 -5.59 24.23 0.46
C ASP A 146 -4.25 24.60 1.11
N ALA A 147 -4.04 25.91 1.34
CA ALA A 147 -2.81 26.43 1.95
C ALA A 147 -2.54 25.91 3.38
N LEU A 148 -3.55 25.37 4.06
CA LEU A 148 -3.41 24.75 5.38
C LEU A 148 -3.06 23.25 5.28
N GLY A 149 -2.92 22.71 4.07
CA GLY A 149 -2.68 21.29 3.83
C GLY A 149 -3.92 20.44 4.05
N ARG A 150 -5.12 20.99 3.81
CA ARG A 150 -6.39 20.25 3.92
C ARG A 150 -7.00 20.03 2.56
N PHE A 151 -7.67 18.90 2.40
CA PHE A 151 -8.37 18.51 1.19
C PHE A 151 -9.86 18.29 1.49
N THR A 152 -10.72 18.80 0.61
CA THR A 152 -12.16 18.55 0.70
C THR A 152 -12.51 17.29 -0.08
N LEU A 153 -12.68 16.19 0.64
CA LEU A 153 -13.13 14.93 0.07
C LEU A 153 -14.64 15.01 -0.24
N ARG A 154 -15.00 14.86 -1.51
CA ARG A 154 -16.38 14.93 -2.01
C ARG A 154 -16.88 13.55 -2.43
N PRO A 155 -18.21 13.33 -2.51
CA PRO A 155 -18.78 12.07 -3.01
C PRO A 155 -18.21 11.65 -4.38
N GLN A 156 -17.99 12.59 -5.29
CA GLN A 156 -17.45 12.33 -6.62
C GLN A 156 -16.05 11.72 -6.58
N HIS A 157 -15.19 12.17 -5.64
CA HIS A 157 -13.87 11.56 -5.45
C HIS A 157 -14.00 10.10 -5.03
N LEU A 158 -14.90 9.81 -4.09
CA LEU A 158 -15.14 8.46 -3.62
C LEU A 158 -15.68 7.58 -4.76
N THR A 159 -16.65 8.05 -5.53
CA THR A 159 -17.17 7.30 -6.70
C THR A 159 -16.03 6.88 -7.65
N LEU A 160 -15.14 7.82 -7.99
CA LEU A 160 -14.01 7.53 -8.89
C LEU A 160 -12.98 6.58 -8.27
N LEU A 161 -12.62 6.77 -7.00
CA LEU A 161 -11.68 5.87 -6.32
C LEU A 161 -12.22 4.43 -6.23
N ARG A 162 -13.53 4.27 -6.02
CA ARG A 162 -14.19 2.96 -5.94
C ARG A 162 -14.27 2.26 -7.30
N ALA A 163 -14.41 3.04 -8.36
CA ALA A 163 -14.49 2.55 -9.73
C ALA A 163 -13.11 2.43 -10.40
N ALA A 164 -12.04 2.83 -9.73
CA ALA A 164 -10.71 2.84 -10.30
C ALA A 164 -10.28 1.44 -10.77
N VAL A 165 -9.71 1.37 -11.96
CA VAL A 165 -9.20 0.13 -12.56
C VAL A 165 -7.79 -0.12 -12.01
N TRP A 166 -7.71 -0.99 -11.02
CA TRP A 166 -6.45 -1.38 -10.38
C TRP A 166 -5.80 -2.56 -11.09
N HIS A 167 -4.48 -2.48 -11.25
CA HIS A 167 -3.62 -3.57 -11.68
C HIS A 167 -2.72 -3.99 -10.53
N GLU A 168 -2.68 -5.29 -10.28
CA GLU A 168 -1.75 -5.91 -9.34
C GLU A 168 -0.62 -6.57 -10.15
N ALA A 169 0.57 -6.68 -9.56
CA ALA A 169 1.69 -7.33 -10.25
C ALA A 169 1.34 -8.79 -10.58
N GLY A 170 1.38 -9.12 -11.87
CA GLY A 170 1.33 -10.49 -12.36
C GLY A 170 2.67 -11.20 -12.18
N PRO A 171 2.79 -12.48 -12.61
CA PRO A 171 4.02 -13.25 -12.43
C PRO A 171 5.26 -12.58 -13.01
N SER A 172 5.16 -11.99 -14.21
CA SER A 172 6.29 -11.34 -14.87
C SER A 172 6.65 -10.00 -14.22
N GLU A 173 5.66 -9.19 -13.87
CA GLU A 173 5.86 -7.90 -13.19
C GLU A 173 6.44 -8.09 -11.80
N LEU A 174 5.99 -9.14 -11.09
CA LEU A 174 6.54 -9.51 -9.79
C LEU A 174 8.04 -9.78 -9.87
N GLU A 175 8.46 -10.64 -10.81
CA GLU A 175 9.88 -10.96 -10.98
C GLU A 175 10.70 -9.77 -11.45
N ALA A 176 10.12 -8.85 -12.22
CA ALA A 176 10.78 -7.60 -12.58
C ALA A 176 11.05 -6.74 -11.32
N VAL A 177 10.02 -6.51 -10.50
CA VAL A 177 10.15 -5.72 -9.26
C VAL A 177 11.16 -6.36 -8.29
N LEU A 178 11.12 -7.69 -8.11
CA LEU A 178 12.04 -8.38 -7.20
C LEU A 178 13.51 -8.30 -7.66
N ARG A 179 13.74 -8.08 -8.96
CA ARG A 179 15.08 -7.91 -9.54
C ARG A 179 15.65 -6.51 -9.33
N GLU A 180 14.79 -5.49 -9.29
CA GLU A 180 15.19 -4.09 -9.03
C GLU A 180 15.78 -3.91 -7.62
N GLY A 181 15.45 -4.82 -6.69
CA GLY A 181 16.08 -4.92 -5.38
C GLY A 181 15.16 -4.61 -4.22
N GLU A 182 15.73 -4.54 -3.02
CA GLU A 182 14.98 -4.54 -1.76
C GLU A 182 14.13 -3.30 -1.53
N ARG A 183 14.48 -2.20 -2.20
CA ARG A 183 13.76 -0.92 -2.12
C ARG A 183 12.40 -0.99 -2.81
N PHE A 184 12.27 -1.79 -3.87
CA PHE A 184 11.08 -1.81 -4.72
C PHE A 184 10.06 -2.84 -4.27
N TRP A 185 8.80 -2.42 -4.15
CA TRP A 185 7.68 -3.26 -3.74
C TRP A 185 6.70 -3.46 -4.90
N PRO A 186 6.05 -4.64 -5.01
CA PRO A 186 5.10 -4.95 -6.09
C PRO A 186 3.74 -4.25 -5.88
N MET A 187 3.78 -2.96 -5.56
CA MET A 187 2.61 -2.15 -5.27
C MET A 187 1.65 -2.11 -6.47
N PRO A 188 0.34 -2.17 -6.23
CA PRO A 188 -0.64 -2.03 -7.28
C PRO A 188 -0.71 -0.58 -7.73
N TYR A 189 -1.17 -0.39 -8.96
CA TYR A 189 -1.34 0.92 -9.56
C TYR A 189 -2.69 0.99 -10.27
N ILE A 190 -3.22 2.21 -10.42
CA ILE A 190 -4.40 2.44 -11.26
C ILE A 190 -3.92 2.57 -12.70
N ASP A 191 -4.67 1.98 -13.64
CA ASP A 191 -4.39 2.07 -15.07
C ASP A 191 -4.29 3.54 -15.52
N GLY A 192 -3.09 3.99 -15.90
CA GLY A 192 -2.88 5.39 -16.34
C GLY A 192 -3.51 5.72 -17.70
N LYS A 193 -3.81 4.69 -18.51
CA LYS A 193 -4.47 4.86 -19.81
C LYS A 193 -5.98 4.83 -19.67
N ARG A 194 -6.50 3.93 -18.82
CA ARG A 194 -7.92 3.66 -18.65
C ARG A 194 -8.32 3.55 -17.17
N PRO A 195 -8.16 4.64 -16.39
CA PRO A 195 -8.29 4.59 -14.94
C PRO A 195 -9.71 4.27 -14.43
N TYR A 196 -10.74 4.45 -15.26
CA TYR A 196 -12.14 4.40 -14.83
C TYR A 196 -13.04 3.52 -15.71
N GLY A 197 -12.49 2.83 -16.71
CA GLY A 197 -13.30 2.11 -17.68
C GLY A 197 -12.54 1.72 -18.93
N ASN A 198 -13.17 1.83 -20.09
CA ASN A 198 -12.61 1.35 -21.35
C ASN A 198 -12.70 2.38 -22.49
N ALA A 199 -13.18 3.59 -22.21
CA ALA A 199 -13.25 4.67 -23.19
C ALA A 199 -11.85 5.20 -23.53
N SER A 200 -11.68 5.69 -24.76
CA SER A 200 -10.44 6.37 -25.16
C SER A 200 -10.28 7.75 -24.51
N TYR A 201 -11.36 8.35 -24.01
CA TYR A 201 -11.37 9.64 -23.34
C TYR A 201 -11.92 9.47 -21.93
N ILE A 202 -11.06 9.62 -20.92
CA ILE A 202 -11.35 9.24 -19.53
C ILE A 202 -12.59 9.96 -18.97
N GLN A 203 -12.85 11.18 -19.43
CA GLN A 203 -13.98 12.00 -19.03
C GLN A 203 -15.31 11.32 -19.35
N VAL A 204 -15.39 10.51 -20.42
CA VAL A 204 -16.61 9.78 -20.77
C VAL A 204 -16.96 8.76 -19.69
N ASP A 205 -15.99 7.95 -19.27
CA ASP A 205 -16.18 6.96 -18.20
C ASP A 205 -16.45 7.65 -16.86
N MET A 206 -15.70 8.71 -16.54
CA MET A 206 -15.95 9.51 -15.33
C MET A 206 -17.37 10.06 -15.29
N ALA A 207 -17.83 10.66 -16.39
CA ALA A 207 -19.15 11.25 -16.49
C ALA A 207 -20.26 10.20 -16.31
N ALA A 208 -20.10 9.02 -16.92
CA ALA A 208 -21.03 7.90 -16.73
C ALA A 208 -21.08 7.42 -15.27
N LEU A 209 -19.92 7.25 -14.63
CA LEU A 209 -19.81 6.85 -13.21
C LEU A 209 -20.46 7.87 -12.26
N LEU A 210 -20.39 9.17 -12.61
CA LEU A 210 -20.95 10.25 -11.84
C LEU A 210 -22.45 10.50 -12.12
N GLY A 211 -23.08 9.68 -12.96
CA GLY A 211 -24.51 9.79 -13.29
C GLY A 211 -24.84 10.93 -14.26
N GLU A 212 -23.84 11.45 -14.97
CA GLU A 212 -23.96 12.56 -15.90
C GLU A 212 -23.35 12.22 -17.26
N PRO A 213 -23.78 11.16 -17.97
CA PRO A 213 -23.16 10.74 -19.23
C PRO A 213 -23.21 11.86 -20.29
N TYR A 214 -22.28 11.82 -21.24
CA TYR A 214 -22.35 12.71 -22.41
C TYR A 214 -23.48 12.28 -23.35
N PRO A 215 -24.17 13.22 -24.01
CA PRO A 215 -25.04 12.87 -25.12
C PRO A 215 -24.20 12.28 -26.26
N LEU A 216 -24.82 11.40 -27.05
CA LEU A 216 -24.17 10.76 -28.19
C LEU A 216 -24.62 11.41 -29.51
N ASP A 217 -23.72 11.47 -30.48
CA ASP A 217 -24.05 11.84 -31.85
C ASP A 217 -24.74 10.67 -32.60
N ALA A 218 -25.11 10.91 -33.86
CA ALA A 218 -25.77 9.89 -34.70
C ALA A 218 -24.89 8.64 -34.97
N LYS A 219 -23.58 8.71 -34.71
CA LYS A 219 -22.63 7.61 -34.87
C LYS A 219 -22.31 6.92 -33.53
N GLY A 220 -22.90 7.38 -32.43
CA GLY A 220 -22.67 6.83 -31.09
C GLY A 220 -21.43 7.38 -30.39
N TYR A 221 -20.81 8.46 -30.88
CA TYR A 221 -19.70 9.12 -30.22
C TYR A 221 -20.18 10.17 -29.21
N ALA A 222 -19.47 10.30 -28.09
CA ALA A 222 -19.76 11.32 -27.09
C ALA A 222 -19.57 12.73 -27.67
N ILE A 223 -20.61 13.55 -27.57
CA ILE A 223 -20.55 14.97 -27.89
C ILE A 223 -20.00 15.68 -26.65
N THR A 224 -18.71 16.03 -26.69
CA THR A 224 -18.01 16.65 -25.56
C THR A 224 -18.42 18.11 -25.35
N ALA A 225 -18.14 18.64 -24.15
CA ALA A 225 -18.48 20.00 -23.77
C ALA A 225 -17.32 20.59 -22.96
N PRO A 226 -16.64 21.65 -23.42
CA PRO A 226 -15.38 22.12 -22.82
C PRO A 226 -15.45 22.38 -21.31
N ALA A 227 -16.55 22.97 -20.83
CA ALA A 227 -16.73 23.24 -19.40
C ALA A 227 -16.83 21.95 -18.56
N LYS A 228 -17.49 20.91 -19.10
CA LYS A 228 -17.60 19.61 -18.44
C LYS A 228 -16.27 18.87 -18.48
N ASP A 229 -15.57 18.92 -19.61
CA ASP A 229 -14.26 18.30 -19.78
C ASP A 229 -13.25 18.89 -18.79
N ALA A 230 -13.19 20.22 -18.67
CA ALA A 230 -12.31 20.92 -17.73
C ALA A 230 -12.63 20.56 -16.27
N ARG A 231 -13.91 20.49 -15.91
CA ARG A 231 -14.33 20.09 -14.56
C ARG A 231 -13.92 18.65 -14.24
N LEU A 232 -14.11 17.71 -15.18
CA LEU A 232 -13.75 16.31 -14.99
C LEU A 232 -12.22 16.11 -14.99
N ALA A 233 -11.48 16.86 -15.80
CA ALA A 233 -10.01 16.85 -15.76
C ALA A 233 -9.48 17.32 -14.40
N LYS A 234 -10.03 18.42 -13.85
CA LYS A 234 -9.70 18.86 -12.50
C LYS A 234 -10.01 17.78 -11.45
N LEU A 235 -11.21 17.19 -11.54
CA LEU A 235 -11.63 16.12 -10.64
C LEU A 235 -10.70 14.89 -10.70
N HIS A 236 -10.17 14.57 -11.88
CA HIS A 236 -9.20 13.50 -12.08
C HIS A 236 -7.88 13.79 -11.37
N HIS A 237 -7.32 15.00 -11.48
CA HIS A 237 -6.10 15.36 -10.75
C HIS A 237 -6.29 15.37 -9.22
N GLU A 238 -7.45 15.81 -8.75
CA GLU A 238 -7.82 15.78 -7.33
C GLU A 238 -7.88 14.33 -6.77
N THR A 239 -7.96 13.30 -7.61
CA THR A 239 -7.98 11.90 -7.13
C THR A 239 -6.68 11.47 -6.45
N LEU A 240 -5.55 12.12 -6.71
CA LEU A 240 -4.31 11.85 -5.97
C LEU A 240 -4.42 12.24 -4.50
N ALA A 241 -4.86 13.47 -4.23
CA ALA A 241 -5.08 13.94 -2.86
C ALA A 241 -6.22 13.16 -2.19
N ALA A 242 -7.27 12.85 -2.95
CA ALA A 242 -8.36 12.00 -2.45
C ALA A 242 -7.88 10.62 -2.03
N LEU A 243 -7.03 9.95 -2.83
CA LEU A 243 -6.47 8.64 -2.49
C LEU A 243 -5.62 8.74 -1.22
N GLN A 244 -4.74 9.75 -1.12
CA GLN A 244 -3.89 9.93 0.07
C GLN A 244 -4.71 10.13 1.35
N VAL A 245 -5.72 10.99 1.29
CA VAL A 245 -6.65 11.24 2.41
C VAL A 245 -7.43 9.97 2.74
N PHE A 246 -7.91 9.26 1.73
CA PHE A 246 -8.65 8.02 1.92
C PHE A 246 -7.81 6.99 2.67
N LEU A 247 -6.57 6.74 2.23
CA LEU A 247 -5.68 5.78 2.88
C LEU A 247 -5.33 6.18 4.32
N ALA A 248 -5.08 7.47 4.56
CA ALA A 248 -4.70 7.99 5.87
C ALA A 248 -5.84 7.94 6.90
N HIS A 249 -7.08 8.20 6.47
CA HIS A 249 -8.21 8.43 7.39
C HIS A 249 -9.30 7.36 7.37
N ALA A 250 -9.41 6.57 6.30
CA ALA A 250 -10.44 5.54 6.22
C ALA A 250 -10.24 4.48 7.31
N SER A 251 -11.35 3.85 7.68
CA SER A 251 -11.36 2.68 8.56
C SER A 251 -12.10 1.56 7.88
N ALA A 252 -11.64 0.32 8.05
CA ALA A 252 -12.40 -0.83 7.61
C ALA A 252 -13.68 -0.91 8.45
N GLY A 253 -14.85 -0.94 7.79
CA GLY A 253 -16.11 -1.17 8.50
C GLY A 253 -16.06 -2.51 9.25
N LYS A 254 -16.72 -2.59 10.42
CA LYS A 254 -16.95 -3.90 11.05
C LYS A 254 -17.81 -4.71 10.08
N SER A 255 -17.28 -5.82 9.57
CA SER A 255 -18.09 -6.78 8.82
C SER A 255 -19.23 -7.22 9.72
N THR A 256 -20.46 -6.80 9.41
CA THR A 256 -21.65 -7.45 9.93
C THR A 256 -21.64 -8.85 9.38
N ARG A 257 -21.19 -9.83 10.18
CA ARG A 257 -21.47 -11.23 9.90
C ARG A 257 -22.98 -11.35 9.77
N SER A 258 -23.46 -11.56 8.55
CA SER A 258 -24.83 -11.98 8.28
C SER A 258 -25.10 -13.23 9.12
N GLY A 259 -26.00 -13.10 10.09
CA GLY A 259 -26.41 -14.17 10.97
C GLY A 259 -26.86 -15.37 10.15
N HIS A 260 -26.22 -16.50 10.41
CA HIS A 260 -26.70 -17.80 9.96
C HIS A 260 -28.06 -18.04 10.64
N PRO A 261 -29.17 -18.25 9.90
CA PRO A 261 -30.41 -18.62 10.54
C PRO A 261 -30.24 -20.03 11.09
N ARG A 262 -30.25 -20.16 12.41
CA ARG A 262 -30.49 -21.44 13.07
C ARG A 262 -31.87 -21.92 12.64
N ARG A 263 -31.93 -22.94 11.78
CA ARG A 263 -33.12 -23.77 11.65
C ARG A 263 -33.21 -24.64 12.89
N GLY A 264 -34.19 -24.37 13.74
CA GLY A 264 -34.69 -25.25 14.79
C GLY A 264 -36.21 -25.30 14.66
N GLY A 265 -36.76 -26.52 14.71
CA GLY A 265 -38.17 -26.84 14.49
C GLY A 265 -38.32 -27.97 13.51
#